data_AF-A0A9R1WDT8-F1
#
_entry.id   AF-A0A9R1WDT8-F1
#
_cell.length_a   1.000
_cell.length_b   1.000
_cell.length_c   1.000
_cell.angle_alpha   90.00
_cell.angle_beta   90.00
_cell.angle_gamma   90.00
#
_symmetry.space_group_name_H-M   'P 1'
#
loop_
_entity.id
_entity.type
_entity.pdbx_description
1 polymer ?
#
loop_
_entity_poly.entity_id
_entity_poly.type
_entity_poly.pdbx_seq_one_letter_code
_entity_poly.pdbx_strand_id
1 'polypeptide(L)'
;MGQPSPTQLRDLDGNLVRSCTEYYILPVIRGTGGDLIPDSTRNVSCPLDVVQANHEVNNGMPLTFTPSNVWMLEEYDVQLIVTSHGVAGNPGQETINN
;
A
#
# COMPACT_ATOMS: atom_id res chain seq x y z
N MET A 1 -23.72 23.67 -2.89
CA MET A 1 -24.13 22.38 -2.29
C MET A 1 -22.87 21.56 -2.09
N GLY A 2 -22.56 21.14 -0.86
CA GLY A 2 -21.29 20.45 -0.55
C GLY A 2 -21.31 18.99 -1.03
N GLN A 3 -20.14 18.48 -1.43
CA GLN A 3 -20.00 17.05 -1.78
C GLN A 3 -20.25 16.18 -0.54
N PRO A 4 -20.96 15.05 -0.68
CA PRO A 4 -21.12 14.10 0.42
C PRO A 4 -19.75 13.55 0.83
N SER A 5 -19.53 13.42 2.13
CA SER A 5 -18.30 12.80 2.64
C SER A 5 -18.23 11.34 2.16
N PRO A 6 -17.06 10.87 1.71
CA PRO A 6 -16.89 9.50 1.28
C PRO A 6 -17.14 8.52 2.43
N THR A 7 -17.60 7.31 2.09
CA THR A 7 -17.84 6.26 3.09
C THR A 7 -16.51 5.76 3.64
N GLN A 8 -16.42 5.63 4.96
CA GLN A 8 -15.21 5.19 5.64
C GLN A 8 -14.96 3.68 5.44
N LEU A 9 -13.70 3.32 5.24
CA LEU A 9 -13.26 1.93 5.10
C LEU A 9 -13.51 1.12 6.38
N ARG A 10 -13.82 -0.16 6.21
CA ARG A 10 -13.96 -1.14 7.30
C ARG A 10 -12.99 -2.29 7.10
N ASP A 11 -12.49 -2.82 8.21
CA ASP A 11 -11.67 -4.02 8.23
C ASP A 11 -12.52 -5.30 8.09
N LEU A 12 -11.85 -6.46 8.11
CA LEU A 12 -12.48 -7.78 8.01
C LEU A 12 -13.38 -8.11 9.21
N ASP A 13 -13.16 -7.47 10.37
CA ASP A 13 -14.00 -7.60 11.56
C ASP A 13 -15.21 -6.64 11.53
N GLY A 14 -15.31 -5.79 10.51
CA GLY A 14 -16.37 -4.80 10.34
C GLY A 14 -16.15 -3.49 11.11
N ASN A 15 -15.01 -3.34 11.78
CA ASN A 15 -14.66 -2.10 12.48
C ASN A 15 -14.17 -1.05 11.49
N LEU A 16 -14.31 0.22 11.86
CA LEU A 16 -13.82 1.33 11.04
C LEU A 16 -12.28 1.33 11.04
N VAL A 17 -11.70 1.41 9.84
CA VAL A 17 -10.24 1.56 9.67
C VAL A 17 -9.81 2.92 10.24
N ARG A 18 -8.73 2.90 11.02
CA ARG A 18 -8.15 4.06 11.70
C ARG A 18 -6.76 4.36 11.18
N SER A 19 -6.42 5.64 11.12
CA SER A 19 -5.06 6.05 10.77
C SER A 19 -4.05 5.63 11.83
N CYS A 20 -2.79 5.42 11.44
CA CYS A 20 -1.70 5.04 12.34
C CYS A 20 -1.96 3.76 13.14
N THR A 21 -2.87 2.90 12.65
CA THR A 21 -3.12 1.56 13.18
C THR A 21 -2.57 0.55 12.17
N GLU A 22 -1.95 -0.51 12.67
CA GLU A 22 -1.38 -1.58 11.85
C GLU A 22 -2.47 -2.49 11.29
N TYR A 23 -2.41 -2.72 9.98
CA TYR A 23 -3.29 -3.63 9.24
C TYR A 23 -2.47 -4.51 8.29
N TYR A 24 -3.02 -5.67 7.97
CA TYR A 24 -2.55 -6.55 6.91
C TYR A 24 -3.49 -6.43 5.70
N ILE A 25 -2.94 -6.42 4.48
CA ILE A 25 -3.72 -6.37 3.23
C ILE A 25 -3.70 -7.76 2.60
N LEU A 26 -4.71 -8.55 2.94
CA LEU A 26 -4.83 -9.93 2.50
C LEU A 26 -5.64 -10.04 1.20
N PRO A 27 -5.26 -10.96 0.28
CA PRO A 27 -6.05 -11.27 -0.89
C PRO A 27 -7.38 -11.90 -0.48
N VAL A 28 -8.48 -11.39 -1.04
CA VAL A 28 -9.82 -11.95 -0.79
C VAL A 28 -9.95 -13.36 -1.36
N ILE A 29 -9.25 -13.62 -2.47
CA ILE A 29 -9.23 -14.91 -3.15
C ILE A 29 -8.06 -15.74 -2.62
N ARG A 30 -8.37 -16.80 -1.89
CA ARG A 30 -7.39 -17.77 -1.39
C ARG A 30 -6.73 -18.55 -2.53
N GLY A 31 -5.53 -19.05 -2.28
CA GLY A 31 -4.68 -19.81 -3.20
C GLY A 31 -3.88 -18.95 -4.18
N THR A 32 -3.95 -17.62 -4.07
CA THR A 32 -3.32 -16.68 -5.02
C THR A 32 -2.05 -16.01 -4.48
N GLY A 33 -1.75 -16.19 -3.19
CA GLY A 33 -0.64 -15.55 -2.50
C GLY A 33 -1.02 -15.12 -1.10
N GLY A 34 -0.09 -14.50 -0.38
CA GLY A 34 -0.27 -13.93 0.95
C GLY A 34 -0.39 -12.41 0.94
N ASP A 35 0.02 -11.80 2.04
CA ASP A 35 -0.02 -10.36 2.30
C ASP A 35 0.95 -9.55 1.40
N LEU A 36 0.87 -8.22 1.45
CA LEU A 36 1.81 -7.32 0.79
C LEU A 36 3.14 -7.24 1.56
N ILE A 37 4.25 -7.37 0.84
CA ILE A 37 5.60 -7.30 1.38
C ILE A 37 6.50 -6.44 0.47
N PRO A 38 7.52 -5.76 1.02
CA PRO A 38 8.58 -5.20 0.20
C PRO A 38 9.52 -6.31 -0.27
N ASP A 39 9.86 -6.32 -1.56
CA ASP A 39 10.79 -7.29 -2.15
C ASP A 39 11.63 -6.68 -3.29
N SER A 40 12.73 -7.34 -3.62
CA SER A 40 13.62 -6.96 -4.71
C SER A 40 13.17 -7.67 -6.00
N THR A 41 12.34 -6.98 -6.77
CA THR A 41 11.85 -7.40 -8.10
C THR A 41 12.79 -6.99 -9.23
N ARG A 42 13.69 -6.04 -8.96
CA ARG A 42 14.60 -5.41 -9.92
C ARG A 42 16.04 -5.86 -9.65
N ASN A 43 16.94 -5.63 -10.61
CA ASN A 43 18.39 -5.83 -10.43
C ASN A 43 19.05 -4.72 -9.57
N VAL A 44 18.34 -4.20 -8.56
CA VAL A 44 18.82 -3.20 -7.59
C VAL A 44 18.38 -3.62 -6.18
N SER A 45 19.21 -3.33 -5.18
CA SER A 45 18.94 -3.73 -3.79
C SER A 45 17.96 -2.79 -3.07
N CYS A 46 17.97 -1.51 -3.44
CA CYS A 46 17.00 -0.50 -3.04
C CYS A 46 16.79 0.47 -4.23
N PRO A 47 15.57 1.00 -4.46
CA PRO A 47 14.37 0.82 -3.66
C PRO A 47 13.75 -0.58 -3.75
N LEU A 48 13.02 -0.98 -2.72
CA LEU A 48 12.19 -2.20 -2.75
C LEU A 48 10.81 -1.86 -3.33
N ASP A 49 10.26 -2.83 -4.05
CA ASP A 49 8.93 -2.75 -4.62
C ASP A 49 7.92 -3.44 -3.70
N VAL A 50 6.69 -2.96 -3.70
CA VAL A 50 5.61 -3.58 -2.93
C VAL A 50 4.98 -4.68 -3.77
N VAL A 51 5.12 -5.93 -3.33
CA VAL A 51 4.63 -7.12 -4.02
C VAL A 51 3.67 -7.93 -3.15
N GLN A 52 2.86 -8.78 -3.78
CA GLN A 52 2.08 -9.78 -3.08
C GLN A 52 2.97 -10.99 -2.76
N ALA A 53 2.97 -11.45 -1.51
CA ALA A 53 3.74 -12.63 -1.11
C ALA A 53 3.26 -13.89 -1.84
N ASN A 54 4.16 -14.81 -2.16
CA ASN A 54 3.83 -16.05 -2.88
C ASN A 54 3.05 -17.07 -2.02
N HIS A 55 3.12 -17.00 -0.69
CA HIS A 55 2.53 -17.97 0.22
C HIS A 55 1.62 -17.29 1.25
N GLU A 56 0.45 -17.90 1.49
CA GLU A 56 -0.57 -17.41 2.45
C GLU A 56 -0.12 -17.40 3.92
N VAL A 57 0.90 -18.20 4.26
CA VAL A 57 1.28 -18.50 5.66
C VAL A 57 2.19 -17.45 6.30
N ASN A 58 2.65 -16.47 5.56
CA ASN A 58 3.40 -15.36 6.13
C ASN A 58 2.42 -14.20 6.29
N ASN A 59 2.15 -13.75 7.52
CA ASN A 59 1.32 -12.56 7.79
C ASN A 59 1.97 -11.25 7.27
N GLY A 60 2.84 -11.32 6.26
CA GLY A 60 3.55 -10.21 5.64
C GLY A 60 4.15 -9.23 6.64
N MET A 61 4.10 -7.96 6.27
CA MET A 61 4.55 -6.86 7.10
C MET A 61 3.40 -5.87 7.28
N PRO A 62 3.00 -5.55 8.53
CA PRO A 62 1.86 -4.67 8.75
C PRO A 62 2.16 -3.27 8.20
N LEU A 63 1.11 -2.62 7.71
CA LEU A 63 1.15 -1.25 7.22
C LEU A 63 0.15 -0.38 7.95
N THR A 64 0.37 0.94 7.89
CA THR A 64 -0.55 1.90 8.49
C THR A 64 -1.15 2.80 7.42
N PHE A 65 -2.41 3.15 7.59
CA PHE A 65 -3.04 4.17 6.76
C PHE A 65 -2.71 5.55 7.32
N THR A 66 -2.19 6.44 6.49
CA THR A 66 -2.05 7.86 6.80
C THR A 66 -3.05 8.67 5.96
N PRO A 67 -3.74 9.67 6.52
CA PRO A 67 -4.69 10.50 5.76
C PRO A 67 -4.03 11.31 4.62
N SER A 68 -2.70 11.34 4.55
CA SER A 68 -1.94 11.70 3.36
C SER A 68 -1.57 10.42 2.59
N ASN A 69 -2.01 10.33 1.34
CA ASN A 69 -1.70 9.22 0.44
C ASN A 69 -0.21 9.31 0.08
N VAL A 70 0.59 8.34 0.50
CA VAL A 70 1.99 8.24 0.07
C VAL A 70 2.24 6.81 -0.36
N TRP A 71 1.96 6.54 -1.64
CA TRP A 71 2.28 5.30 -2.32
C TRP A 71 2.95 5.70 -3.62
N MET A 72 4.27 5.59 -3.66
CA MET A 72 5.07 6.17 -4.74
C MET A 72 4.92 5.32 -6.00
N LEU A 73 4.35 5.92 -7.03
CA LEU A 73 4.23 5.31 -8.36
C LEU A 73 5.46 5.67 -9.19
N GLU A 74 6.22 4.65 -9.59
CA GLU A 74 7.31 4.79 -10.54
C GLU A 74 6.93 4.13 -11.88
N GLU A 75 7.40 4.70 -12.98
CA GLU A 75 7.31 4.05 -14.29
C GLU A 75 8.53 3.14 -14.48
N TYR A 76 8.28 1.84 -14.64
CA TYR A 76 9.29 0.83 -14.90
C TYR A 76 8.81 -0.10 -16.01
N ASP A 77 9.61 -0.22 -17.08
CA ASP A 77 9.31 -1.05 -18.26
C ASP A 77 7.88 -0.84 -18.81
N VAL A 78 7.48 0.43 -18.94
CA VAL A 78 6.15 0.86 -19.46
C VAL A 78 4.99 0.47 -18.53
N GLN A 79 5.26 0.14 -17.26
CA GLN A 79 4.25 -0.12 -16.24
C GLN A 79 4.42 0.82 -15.05
N LEU A 80 3.31 1.27 -14.47
CA LEU A 80 3.32 1.96 -13.17
C LEU A 80 3.41 0.92 -12.06
N ILE A 81 4.41 1.05 -11.20
CA ILE A 81 4.65 0.14 -10.08
C ILE A 81 4.66 0.90 -8.76
N VAL A 82 4.21 0.23 -7.71
CA VAL A 82 4.15 0.78 -6.36
C VAL A 82 5.45 0.49 -5.63
N THR A 83 6.07 1.53 -5.09
CA THR A 83 7.39 1.45 -4.48
C THR A 83 7.37 2.00 -3.06
N SER A 84 8.32 1.56 -2.23
CA SER A 84 8.31 1.88 -0.80
C SER A 84 9.01 3.20 -0.42
N HIS A 85 9.41 4.03 -1.40
CA HIS A 85 10.32 5.16 -1.18
C HIS A 85 9.62 6.52 -1.14
N GLY A 86 8.30 6.52 -1.04
CA GLY A 86 7.51 7.73 -0.81
C GLY A 86 7.82 8.37 0.55
N VAL A 87 7.77 9.70 0.61
CA VAL A 87 7.98 10.52 1.80
C VAL A 87 6.65 10.89 2.44
N ALA A 88 6.37 10.41 3.66
CA ALA A 88 5.14 10.77 4.36
C ALA A 88 4.98 12.29 4.55
N GLY A 89 3.86 12.86 4.09
CA GLY A 89 3.50 14.27 4.29
C GLY A 89 3.77 15.21 3.11
N ASN A 90 3.57 16.52 3.33
CA ASN A 90 3.66 17.60 2.34
C ASN A 90 2.78 17.45 1.07
N PRO A 91 1.43 17.34 1.19
CA PRO A 91 0.56 17.25 0.01
C PRO A 91 0.69 18.51 -0.86
N GLY A 92 1.22 18.36 -2.08
CA GLY A 92 1.49 19.48 -2.99
C GLY A 92 2.03 19.01 -4.34
N GLN A 93 2.41 19.95 -5.22
CA GLN A 93 2.95 19.60 -6.55
C GLN A 93 4.21 18.73 -6.49
N GLU A 94 4.98 18.86 -5.42
CA GLU A 94 6.23 18.11 -5.22
C GLU A 94 5.99 16.65 -4.82
N THR A 95 4.77 16.29 -4.42
CA THR A 95 4.41 14.95 -3.92
C THR A 95 3.32 14.27 -4.76
N ILE A 96 3.15 14.71 -6.02
CA ILE A 96 2.15 14.12 -6.95
C ILE A 96 2.50 12.66 -7.29
N ASN A 97 3.79 12.33 -7.36
CA ASN A 97 4.26 10.99 -7.68
C ASN A 97 4.69 10.19 -6.43
N ASN A 98 4.35 10.69 -5.25
CA ASN A 98 4.82 10.19 -3.95
C ASN A 98 4.03 9.00 -3.42
#